data_AF-A0A3D8WGM7-F1
#
_entry.id   AF-A0A3D8WGM7-F1
#
_cell.length_a   1.000
_cell.length_b   1.000
_cell.length_c   1.000
_cell.angle_alpha   90.00
_cell.angle_beta   90.00
_cell.angle_gamma   90.00
#
_symmetry.space_group_name_H-M   'P 1'
#
loop_
_entity.id
_entity.type
_entity.pdbx_description
1 polymer ?
#
loop_
_entity_poly.entity_id
_entity_poly.type
_entity_poly.pdbx_seq_one_letter_code
_entity_poly.pdbx_strand_id
1 'polypeptide(L)' 'MQWTLEAMRINKGLTQQELADMFDVSPQTIARLEKDSSDIGYQILKKYMDTFHIKFDDIFLGKKYENFVTIN' A
#
# COMPACT_ATOMS: atom_id res chain seq x y z
N MET A 1 -1.57 -15.28 -3.46
CA MET A 1 -0.50 -14.25 -3.45
C MET A 1 -1.14 -12.96 -2.97
N GLN A 2 -0.45 -12.17 -2.15
CA GLN A 2 -0.97 -10.88 -1.65
C GLN A 2 -0.18 -9.72 -2.26
N TRP A 3 -0.86 -8.59 -2.43
CA TRP A 3 -0.28 -7.35 -2.96
C TRP A 3 0.11 -6.41 -1.83
N THR A 4 1.31 -5.84 -1.91
CA THR A 4 1.65 -4.66 -1.12
C THR A 4 1.06 -3.40 -1.77
N LEU A 5 0.88 -2.33 -0.99
CA LEU A 5 0.40 -1.04 -1.50
C LEU A 5 1.29 -0.50 -2.63
N GLU A 6 2.61 -0.63 -2.46
CA GLU A 6 3.61 -0.24 -3.45
C GLU A 6 3.51 -1.07 -4.74
N ALA A 7 3.32 -2.38 -4.62
CA ALA A 7 3.22 -3.26 -5.78
C ALA A 7 1.98 -2.93 -6.63
N MET A 8 0.83 -2.62 -5.99
CA MET A 8 -0.36 -2.16 -6.71
C MET A 8 -0.11 -0.86 -7.48
N ARG A 9 0.52 0.12 -6.82
CA ARG A 9 0.86 1.41 -7.44
C ARG A 9 1.80 1.23 -8.64
N ILE A 10 2.90 0.50 -8.46
CA ILE A 10 3.91 0.26 -9.51
C ILE A 10 3.30 -0.51 -10.68
N ASN A 11 2.48 -1.53 -10.42
CA ASN A 11 1.82 -2.31 -11.46
C ASN A 11 0.86 -1.46 -12.32
N LYS A 12 0.32 -0.37 -11.76
CA LYS A 12 -0.52 0.61 -12.49
C LYS A 12 0.31 1.73 -13.15
N GLY A 13 1.63 1.73 -12.99
CA GLY A 13 2.52 2.74 -13.57
C GLY A 13 2.44 4.12 -12.90
N LEU A 14 1.92 4.20 -11.66
CA LEU A 14 1.73 5.46 -10.95
C LEU A 14 2.95 5.82 -10.12
N THR A 15 3.26 7.11 -10.03
CA THR A 15 4.13 7.69 -9.01
C THR A 15 3.39 7.85 -7.68
N GLN A 16 4.12 8.05 -6.58
CA GLN A 16 3.51 8.32 -5.28
C GLN A 16 2.68 9.62 -5.29
N GLN A 17 3.11 10.63 -6.06
CA GLN A 17 2.38 11.89 -6.23
C GLN A 17 1.04 11.65 -6.90
N GLU A 18 1.01 10.95 -8.04
CA GLU A 18 -0.23 10.71 -8.77
C GLU A 18 -1.24 9.90 -7.94
N LEU A 19 -0.78 8.89 -7.20
CA LEU A 19 -1.67 8.14 -6.31
C LEU A 19 -2.19 9.00 -5.15
N ALA A 20 -1.34 9.89 -4.62
CA ALA A 20 -1.71 10.81 -3.55
C ALA A 20 -2.78 11.81 -4.02
N ASP A 21 -2.63 12.36 -5.23
CA ASP A 21 -3.60 13.25 -5.85
C ASP A 21 -4.94 12.53 -6.08
N MET A 22 -4.91 11.27 -6.55
CA MET A 22 -6.12 10.45 -6.67
C MET A 22 -6.80 10.20 -5.33
N PHE A 23 -6.01 10.06 -4.25
CA PHE A 23 -6.52 9.72 -2.92
C PHE A 23 -6.76 10.95 -2.05
N ASP A 24 -6.55 12.16 -2.56
CA ASP A 24 -6.69 13.40 -1.80
C ASP A 24 -5.90 13.35 -0.48
N VAL A 25 -4.62 12.94 -0.56
CA VAL A 25 -3.68 12.86 0.55
C VAL A 25 -2.32 13.40 0.12
N SER A 26 -1.39 13.51 1.08
CA SER A 26 -0.01 13.88 0.75
C SER A 26 0.77 12.69 0.16
N PRO A 27 1.74 12.91 -0.76
CA PRO A 27 2.65 11.86 -1.22
C PRO A 27 3.46 11.23 -0.07
N GLN A 28 3.73 11.99 1.00
CA GLN A 28 4.35 11.45 2.23
C GLN A 28 3.46 10.42 2.92
N THR A 29 2.14 10.60 2.87
CA THR A 29 1.18 9.62 3.39
C THR A 29 1.28 8.31 2.61
N ILE A 30 1.35 8.37 1.27
CA ILE A 30 1.57 7.18 0.43
C ILE A 30 2.91 6.52 0.76
N ALA A 31 4.01 7.27 0.77
CA ALA A 31 5.33 6.75 1.09
C ALA A 31 5.41 6.10 2.48
N ARG A 32 4.76 6.69 3.49
CA ARG A 32 4.67 6.12 4.84
C ARG A 32 3.93 4.78 4.82
N LEU A 33 2.78 4.72 4.16
CA LEU A 33 1.96 3.50 4.09
C LEU A 33 2.63 2.38 3.29
N GLU A 34 3.36 2.71 2.23
CA GLU A 34 4.17 1.74 1.47
C GLU A 34 5.31 1.14 2.30
N LYS A 35 5.81 1.89 3.30
CA LYS A 35 6.81 1.40 4.24
C LYS A 35 6.20 0.58 5.39
N ASP A 36 5.09 1.05 5.96
CA ASP A 36 4.37 0.40 7.06
C ASP A 36 2.87 0.71 6.96
N SER A 37 2.10 -0.32 6.59
CA SER A 37 0.66 -0.26 6.42
C SER A 37 -0.12 -0.87 7.59
N SER A 38 0.56 -1.21 8.69
CA SER A 38 -0.05 -1.84 9.88
C SER A 38 -1.17 -0.98 10.49
N ASP A 39 -1.07 0.34 10.34
CA ASP A 39 -2.04 1.33 10.83
C ASP A 39 -2.69 2.10 9.67
N ILE A 40 -3.06 1.39 8.60
CA ILE A 40 -3.84 1.97 7.52
C ILE A 40 -5.29 2.20 7.97
N GLY A 41 -5.78 3.43 7.83
CA GLY A 41 -7.18 3.75 8.10
C GLY A 41 -8.11 3.15 7.03
N TYR A 42 -9.32 2.72 7.45
CA TYR A 42 -10.32 2.11 6.57
C TYR A 42 -10.62 2.92 5.31
N GLN A 43 -10.69 4.25 5.40
CA GLN A 43 -10.99 5.11 4.25
C GLN A 43 -9.91 5.00 3.17
N ILE A 44 -8.63 4.98 3.52
CA ILE A 44 -7.54 4.82 2.55
C ILE A 44 -7.51 3.40 2.01
N LEU A 45 -7.68 2.40 2.87
CA LEU A 45 -7.74 0.99 2.46
C LEU A 45 -8.86 0.76 1.43
N LYS A 46 -10.04 1.35 1.66
CA LYS A 46 -11.15 1.29 0.71
C LYS A 46 -10.80 1.95 -0.62
N LYS A 47 -10.11 3.11 -0.62
CA LYS A 47 -9.62 3.73 -1.87
C LYS A 47 -8.69 2.81 -2.66
N TYR A 48 -7.82 2.05 -1.99
CA TYR A 48 -6.99 1.02 -2.64
C TYR A 48 -7.86 -0.09 -3.24
N MET A 49 -8.78 -0.66 -2.46
CA MET A 49 -9.68 -1.72 -2.94
C MET A 49 -10.45 -1.30 -4.20
N ASP A 50 -11.03 -0.10 -4.16
CA ASP A 50 -11.84 0.44 -5.26
C ASP A 50 -10.99 0.78 -6.50
N THR A 51 -9.81 1.38 -6.32
CA THR A 51 -8.95 1.85 -7.43
C THR A 51 -8.25 0.70 -8.18
N PHE A 52 -7.85 -0.33 -7.44
CA PHE A 52 -7.11 -1.48 -7.96
C PHE A 52 -8.00 -2.71 -8.17
N HIS A 53 -9.31 -2.61 -7.89
CA HIS A 53 -10.30 -3.68 -8.06
C HIS A 53 -9.88 -4.97 -7.34
N ILE A 54 -9.44 -4.83 -6.09
CA ILE A 54 -8.86 -5.91 -5.29
C ILE A 54 -9.63 -6.11 -3.99
N LYS A 55 -9.70 -7.35 -3.50
CA LYS A 55 -10.36 -7.67 -2.22
C LYS A 55 -9.40 -7.44 -1.06
N PHE A 56 -9.97 -7.25 0.14
CA PHE A 56 -9.18 -7.09 1.37
C PHE A 56 -8.20 -8.25 1.60
N ASP A 57 -8.64 -9.50 1.43
CA ASP A 57 -7.82 -10.70 1.68
C ASP A 57 -6.61 -10.83 0.75
N ASP A 58 -6.63 -10.10 -0.37
CA ASP A 58 -5.55 -10.06 -1.35
C ASP A 58 -4.52 -8.96 -1.05
N ILE A 59 -4.69 -8.16 0.01
CA ILE A 59 -3.79 -7.07 0.40
C ILE A 59 -2.95 -7.49 1.61
N PHE A 60 -1.64 -7.36 1.48
CA PHE A 60 -0.72 -7.49 2.60
C PHE A 60 -0.64 -6.16 3.36
N LEU A 61 -0.98 -6.18 4.65
CA LEU A 61 -0.86 -5.04 5.57
C LEU A 61 0.20 -5.34 6.63
N GLY A 62 1.22 -4.51 6.70
CA GLY A 62 2.36 -4.71 7.59
C GLY A 62 3.57 -3.86 7.22
N LYS A 63 4.67 -4.07 7.96
CA LYS A 63 5.97 -3.45 7.67
C LYS A 63 6.63 -4.11 6.47
N LYS A 64 7.27 -3.31 5.62
CA LYS A 64 8.06 -3.79 4.46
C LYS A 64 9.25 -4.69 4.86
N TYR A 65 9.69 -4.65 6.12
CA TYR A 65 10.87 -5.36 6.62
C TYR A 65 10.61 -6.19 7.89
N GLU A 66 9.77 -7.23 7.77
CA GLU A 66 9.86 -8.41 8.65
C GLU A 66 10.37 -9.64 7.89
N ASN A 67 11.38 -9.42 7.03
CA ASN A 67 12.27 -10.48 6.53
C ASN A 67 13.65 -10.34 7.19
N PHE A 68 13.71 -10.36 8.51
CA PHE A 68 14.94 -10.80 9.18
C PHE A 68 14.82 -12.31 9.30
N VAL A 69 15.31 -13.02 8.29
CA VAL A 69 15.70 -14.41 8.47
C VAL A 69 16.66 -14.40 9.64
N THR A 70 16.24 -14.94 10.79
CA THR A 70 17.19 -15.39 11.80
C THR A 70 18.00 -16.48 11.13
N ILE A 71 19.18 -16.11 10.63
CA ILE A 71 20.16 -17.07 10.14
C ILE A 71 20.61 -17.82 11.39
N ASN A 72 20.03 -19.01 11.59
CA ASN A 72 20.54 -20.01 12.52
C ASN A 72 21.82 -20.63 11.95
#